data_AF-A0A8T0CMG0-F1
#
_entry.id   AF-A0A8T0CMG0-F1
#
_cell.length_a   1.000
_cell.length_b   1.000
_cell.length_c   1.000
_cell.angle_alpha   90.00
_cell.angle_beta   90.00
_cell.angle_gamma   90.00
#
_symmetry.space_group_name_H-M   'P 1'
#
loop_
_entity.id
_entity.type
_entity.pdbx_description
1 polymer ?
#
loop_
_entity_poly.entity_id
_entity_poly.type
_entity_poly.pdbx_seq_one_letter_code
_entity_poly.pdbx_strand_id
1 'polypeptide(L)' 'MWLGSQIRSMSESKAAPSPQFDFQKRLAKFLQRDIESRTDQDYGTGFQLVKKATDTYGLKGTLDYIRMTGSFPG' A
#
# COMPACT_ATOMS: atom_id res chain seq x y z
N MET A 1 5.96 -3.46 -0.01
CA MET A 1 4.71 -2.64 0.15
C MET A 1 4.71 -2.03 1.54
N TRP A 2 4.20 -0.81 1.72
CA TRP A 2 4.23 -0.09 3.02
C TRP A 2 3.64 -0.92 4.16
N LEU A 3 2.51 -1.60 3.93
CA LEU A 3 1.88 -2.51 4.89
C LEU A 3 2.80 -3.65 5.36
N GLY A 4 3.56 -4.26 4.44
CA GLY A 4 4.50 -5.33 4.78
C GLY A 4 5.65 -4.86 5.68
N SER A 5 6.10 -3.62 5.50
CA SER A 5 7.12 -3.00 6.37
C SER A 5 6.58 -2.79 7.79
N GLN A 6 5.32 -2.34 7.91
CA GLN A 6 4.64 -2.19 9.20
C GLN A 6 4.47 -3.53 9.92
N ILE A 7 4.06 -4.59 9.21
CA ILE A 7 3.92 -5.94 9.80
C ILE A 7 5.26 -6.49 10.29
N ARG A 8 6.34 -6.28 9.52
CA ARG A 8 7.70 -6.67 9.91
C ARG A 8 8.14 -5.88 11.15
N SER A 9 7.98 -4.56 11.14
CA SER A 9 8.32 -3.68 12.27
C SER A 9 7.55 -4.04 13.55
N MET A 10 6.24 -4.34 13.46
CA MET A 10 5.47 -4.84 14.59
C MET A 10 6.03 -6.18 15.09
N SER A 11 6.37 -7.09 14.17
CA SER A 11 6.92 -8.41 14.54
C SER A 11 8.30 -8.34 15.20
N GLU A 12 9.07 -7.29 14.94
CA GLU A 12 10.37 -7.02 15.57
C GLU A 12 10.26 -6.20 16.87
N SER A 13 9.07 -5.63 17.15
CA SER A 13 8.85 -4.87 18.37
C SER A 13 8.97 -5.77 19.60
N LYS A 14 9.71 -5.28 20.61
CA LYS A 14 9.88 -5.93 21.93
C LYS A 14 8.65 -5.69 22.84
N ALA A 15 7.55 -5.18 22.28
CA ALA A 15 6.34 -4.89 23.04
C ALA A 15 5.81 -6.18 23.67
N ALA A 16 5.36 -6.07 24.93
CA ALA A 16 4.76 -7.22 25.60
C ALA A 16 3.57 -7.74 24.76
N PRO A 17 3.50 -9.04 24.48
CA PRO A 17 2.39 -9.61 23.74
C PRO A 17 1.11 -9.31 24.50
N SER A 18 0.19 -8.61 23.85
CA SER A 18 -1.12 -8.27 24.37
C SER A 18 -2.19 -8.72 23.38
N PRO A 19 -3.42 -9.01 23.85
CA PRO A 19 -4.52 -9.36 22.96
C PRO A 19 -4.77 -8.31 21.87
N GLN A 20 -4.53 -7.03 22.17
CA GLN A 20 -4.62 -5.92 21.20
C GLN A 20 -3.52 -5.98 20.15
N PHE A 21 -2.29 -6.32 20.53
CA PHE A 21 -1.17 -6.46 19.61
C PHE A 21 -1.36 -7.65 18.65
N ASP A 22 -1.83 -8.79 19.15
CA ASP A 22 -2.15 -9.96 18.31
C ASP A 22 -3.33 -9.68 17.37
N PHE A 23 -4.35 -8.95 17.85
CA PHE A 23 -5.45 -8.49 17.02
C PHE A 23 -4.96 -7.58 15.88
N GLN A 24 -4.15 -6.57 16.18
CA GLN A 24 -3.58 -5.66 15.18
C GLN A 24 -2.73 -6.41 14.14
N LYS A 25 -1.91 -7.38 14.58
CA LYS A 25 -1.09 -8.20 13.69
C LYS A 25 -1.94 -9.07 12.75
N ARG A 26 -3.04 -9.65 13.23
CA ARG A 26 -3.98 -10.42 12.39
C ARG A 26 -4.72 -9.52 11.41
N LEU A 27 -5.19 -8.35 11.86
CA LEU A 27 -5.86 -7.37 11.02
C LEU A 27 -4.95 -6.89 9.88
N ALA A 28 -3.68 -6.60 10.18
CA ALA A 28 -2.73 -6.16 9.16
C ALA A 28 -2.48 -7.25 8.09
N LYS A 29 -2.36 -8.52 8.50
CA LYS A 29 -2.24 -9.65 7.56
C LYS A 29 -3.50 -9.84 6.71
N PHE A 30 -4.69 -9.68 7.30
CA PHE A 30 -5.96 -9.74 6.58
C PHE A 30 -6.01 -8.65 5.50
N LEU A 31 -5.74 -7.40 5.88
CA LEU A 31 -5.72 -6.27 4.95
C LEU A 31 -4.68 -6.43 3.84
N GLN A 32 -3.50 -6.98 4.16
CA GLN A 32 -2.49 -7.28 3.15
C GLN A 32 -3.03 -8.26 2.10
N ARG A 33 -3.60 -9.39 2.55
CA ARG A 33 -4.16 -10.42 1.66
C ARG A 33 -5.33 -9.88 0.85
N ASP A 34 -6.19 -9.10 1.49
CA ASP A 34 -7.33 -8.46 0.84
C ASP A 34 -6.85 -7.51 -0.26
N ILE A 35 -5.95 -6.58 0.03
CA ILE A 35 -5.37 -5.64 -0.96
C ILE A 35 -4.62 -6.38 -2.10
N GLU A 36 -3.90 -7.46 -1.78
CA GLU A 36 -3.20 -8.27 -2.79
C GLU A 36 -4.18 -9.07 -3.67
N SER A 37 -5.33 -9.50 -3.12
CA SER A 37 -6.33 -10.30 -3.82
C SER A 37 -7.44 -9.47 -4.48
N ARG A 38 -7.61 -8.22 -4.07
CA ARG A 38 -8.61 -7.29 -4.58
C ARG A 38 -8.29 -6.94 -6.03
N THR A 39 -9.17 -7.42 -6.90
CA THR A 39 -9.21 -7.16 -8.34
C THR A 39 -10.37 -6.24 -8.71
N ASP A 40 -11.08 -5.70 -7.71
CA ASP A 40 -12.21 -4.79 -7.88
C ASP A 40 -11.73 -3.39 -8.31
N GLN A 41 -12.31 -2.94 -9.41
CA GLN A 41 -11.89 -1.80 -10.22
C GLN A 41 -11.94 -0.45 -9.48
N ASP A 42 -12.70 -0.37 -8.39
CA ASP A 42 -13.07 0.89 -7.73
C ASP A 42 -12.00 1.41 -6.74
N TYR A 43 -11.18 0.52 -6.16
CA TYR A 43 -10.19 0.93 -5.13
C TYR A 43 -8.77 0.38 -5.35
N GLY A 44 -8.57 -0.59 -6.25
CA GLY A 44 -7.26 -1.25 -6.46
C GLY A 44 -6.39 -0.65 -7.56
N THR A 45 -6.98 -0.19 -8.66
CA THR A 45 -6.24 0.21 -9.87
C THR A 45 -5.47 1.51 -9.68
N GLY A 46 -6.03 2.49 -8.98
CA GLY A 46 -5.41 3.81 -8.81
C GLY A 46 -4.07 3.74 -8.08
N PHE A 47 -3.98 2.97 -6.99
CA PHE A 47 -2.72 2.80 -6.26
C PHE A 47 -1.67 2.06 -7.09
N GLN A 48 -2.06 1.01 -7.83
CA GLN A 48 -1.15 0.27 -8.69
C GLN A 48 -0.62 1.15 -9.83
N LEU A 49 -1.48 1.95 -10.47
CA LEU A 49 -1.11 2.88 -11.54
C LEU A 49 -0.17 3.97 -11.02
N VAL A 50 -0.51 4.63 -9.90
CA VAL A 50 0.37 5.63 -9.26
C VAL A 50 1.71 5.03 -8.92
N LYS A 51 1.72 3.83 -8.34
CA LYS A 51 2.96 3.17 -7.93
C LYS A 51 3.83 2.84 -9.14
N LYS A 52 3.26 2.21 -10.18
CA LYS A 52 3.98 1.90 -11.43
C LYS A 52 4.55 3.18 -12.07
N ALA A 53 3.74 4.23 -12.15
CA ALA A 53 4.16 5.52 -12.68
C ALA A 53 5.27 6.17 -11.83
N THR A 54 5.15 6.12 -10.50
CA THR A 54 6.16 6.68 -9.58
C THR A 54 7.47 5.91 -9.65
N ASP A 55 7.42 4.59 -9.75
CA ASP A 55 8.61 3.74 -9.89
C ASP A 55 9.31 3.98 -11.25
N THR A 56 8.57 4.39 -12.30
CA THR A 56 9.10 4.63 -13.66
C THR A 56 9.58 6.06 -13.88
N TYR A 57 8.79 7.06 -13.45
CA TYR A 57 8.98 8.48 -13.77
C TYR A 57 9.35 9.33 -12.55
N GLY A 58 9.41 8.72 -11.36
CA GLY A 58 9.52 9.44 -10.10
C GLY A 58 8.22 10.13 -9.70
N LEU A 59 8.14 10.49 -8.42
CA LEU A 59 6.93 11.10 -7.84
C LEU A 59 6.59 12.44 -8.51
N LYS A 60 7.59 13.31 -8.70
CA LYS A 60 7.40 14.62 -9.32
C LYS A 60 6.89 14.50 -10.77
N GLY A 61 7.50 13.64 -11.58
CA GLY A 61 7.10 13.43 -12.98
C GLY A 61 5.68 12.88 -13.10
N THR A 62 5.31 11.96 -12.21
CA THR A 62 3.95 11.40 -12.15
C THR A 62 2.91 12.47 -11.81
N LEU A 63 3.19 13.31 -10.82
CA LEU A 63 2.29 14.39 -10.40
C LEU A 63 2.15 15.49 -11.47
N ASP A 64 3.25 15.88 -12.12
CA ASP A 64 3.24 16.86 -13.20
C ASP A 64 2.36 16.36 -14.38
N TYR A 65 2.44 15.06 -14.71
CA TYR A 65 1.60 14.45 -15.76
C TYR A 65 0.11 14.42 -15.40
N ILE A 66 -0.24 13.99 -14.19
CA ILE A 66 -1.63 14.00 -13.71
C ILE A 66 -2.18 15.43 -13.72
N ARG A 67 -1.35 16.41 -13.33
CA ARG A 67 -1.75 17.81 -13.33
C ARG A 67 -2.01 18.35 -14.75
N MET A 68 -1.26 17.89 -15.75
CA MET A 68 -1.44 18.29 -17.15
C MET A 68 -2.61 17.56 -17.83
N THR A 69 -2.83 16.28 -17.53
CA THR A 69 -3.72 15.41 -18.32
C THR A 69 -4.97 14.93 -17.57
N GLY A 70 -5.01 15.11 -16.24
CA GLY A 70 -6.06 14.57 -15.37
C GLY A 70 -6.03 13.04 -15.23
N SER A 71 -5.03 12.34 -15.80
CA SER A 71 -4.94 10.88 -15.84
C SER A 71 -3.56 10.39 -15.40
N PHE A 72 -3.44 9.11 -15.06
CA PHE A 72 -2.14 8.49 -14.75
C PHE A 72 -1.30 8.29 -16.03
N PRO A 73 0.02 8.48 -15.97
CA PRO A 73 0.88 8.11 -17.08
C PRO A 73 0.91 6.58 -17.24
N GLY A 74 0.71 6.09 -18.47
CA GLY A 74 0.58 4.67 -18.82
C GLY A 74 1.91 3.94 -19.03
#